data_AF-A0A368F926-F1
#
_entry.id   AF-A0A368F926-F1
#
_cell.length_a   1.000
_cell.length_b   1.000
_cell.length_c   1.000
_cell.angle_alpha   90.00
_cell.angle_beta   90.00
_cell.angle_gamma   90.00
#
_symmetry.space_group_name_H-M   'P 1'
#
loop_
_entity.id
_entity.type
_entity.pdbx_description
1 polymer ?
#
loop_
_entity_poly.entity_id
_entity_poly.type
_entity_poly.pdbx_seq_one_letter_code
_entity_poly.pdbx_strand_id
1 'polypeptide(L)' 'MLTLLHLCIITAVIIFFNCVGLFGNLNVVVAVYRAPTLRTKAGFLMAILCILQSVCLMSELGNLRIYWG' A
#
# COMPACT_ATOMS: atom_id res chain seq x y z
N MET A 1 19.18 -20.10 11.62
CA MET A 1 18.85 -18.92 12.47
C MET A 1 18.82 -17.62 11.68
N LEU A 2 19.80 -17.34 10.82
CA LEU A 2 19.85 -16.11 10.00
C LEU A 2 18.64 -15.93 9.06
N THR A 3 18.17 -17.02 8.44
CA THR A 3 17.05 -17.02 7.49
C THR A 3 15.70 -16.69 8.14
N LEU A 4 15.46 -17.17 9.37
CA LEU A 4 14.25 -16.85 10.15
C LEU A 4 14.23 -15.38 10.58
N LEU A 5 15.38 -14.86 10.99
CA LEU A 5 15.53 -13.45 11.38
C LEU A 5 15.27 -12.53 10.17
N HIS A 6 15.80 -12.90 9.00
CA HIS A 6 15.56 -12.20 7.74
C HIS A 6 14.07 -12.23 7.35
N LEU A 7 13.39 -13.38 7.50
CA LEU A 7 11.95 -13.51 7.24
C LEU A 7 11.14 -12.59 8.17
N CYS A 8 11.45 -12.58 9.48
CA CYS A 8 10.78 -11.72 10.46
C CYS A 8 10.93 -10.23 10.14
N ILE A 9 12.14 -9.80 9.72
CA ILE A 9 12.39 -8.41 9.34
C ILE A 9 11.57 -8.06 8.10
N ILE A 10 11.60 -8.89 7.06
CA ILE A 10 10.82 -8.68 5.83
C ILE A 10 9.33 -8.58 6.17
N THR A 11 8.81 -9.49 7.00
CA THR A 11 7.42 -9.46 7.45
C THR A 11 7.06 -8.18 8.19
N ALA A 12 7.88 -7.75 9.15
CA ALA A 12 7.64 -6.52 9.90
C ALA A 12 7.65 -5.29 8.99
N VAL A 13 8.60 -5.23 8.05
CA VAL A 13 8.70 -4.13 7.07
C VAL A 13 7.48 -4.12 6.14
N ILE A 14 7.06 -5.27 5.62
CA ILE A 14 5.88 -5.37 4.75
C ILE A 14 4.63 -4.91 5.49
N ILE A 15 4.41 -5.35 6.74
CA ILE A 15 3.25 -4.93 7.55
C ILE A 15 3.27 -3.42 7.78
N PHE A 16 4.44 -2.86 8.12
CA PHE A 16 4.59 -1.42 8.32
C PHE A 16 4.27 -0.62 7.05
N PHE A 17 4.84 -1.01 5.90
CA PHE A 17 4.54 -0.39 4.62
C PHE A 17 3.09 -0.60 4.19
N ASN A 18 2.45 -1.72 4.55
CA ASN A 18 1.03 -1.95 4.32
C ASN A 18 0.18 -0.93 5.05
N CYS A 19 0.37 -0.77 6.37
CA CYS A 19 -0.40 0.18 7.16
C CYS A 19 -0.20 1.62 6.69
N VAL A 20 1.07 2.05 6.52
CA VAL A 20 1.39 3.41 6.09
C VAL A 20 0.94 3.67 4.65
N GLY A 21 1.16 2.71 3.76
CA GLY A 21 0.80 2.79 2.34
C GLY A 21 -0.71 2.82 2.12
N LEU A 22 -1.47 1.99 2.83
CA LEU A 22 -2.94 1.99 2.74
C LEU A 22 -3.53 3.31 3.25
N PHE A 23 -3.06 3.80 4.41
CA PHE A 23 -3.47 5.10 4.94
C PHE A 23 -3.12 6.25 4.00
N GLY A 24 -1.89 6.28 3.46
CA GLY A 24 -1.44 7.30 2.53
C GLY A 24 -2.24 7.30 1.23
N ASN A 25 -2.40 6.13 0.61
CA ASN A 25 -3.11 6.00 -0.67
C ASN A 25 -4.59 6.37 -0.55
N LEU A 26 -5.29 5.92 0.50
CA LEU A 26 -6.68 6.31 0.73
C LEU A 26 -6.81 7.82 0.94
N ASN A 27 -5.89 8.43 1.68
CA ASN A 27 -5.92 9.87 1.95
C ASN A 27 -5.67 10.69 0.68
N VAL A 28 -4.77 10.24 -0.20
CA VAL A 28 -4.54 10.87 -1.52
C VAL A 28 -5.77 10.75 -2.41
N VAL A 29 -6.40 9.58 -2.47
CA VAL A 29 -7.63 9.38 -3.24
C VAL A 29 -8.75 10.30 -2.73
N VAL A 30 -8.92 10.41 -1.41
CA VAL A 30 -9.88 11.32 -0.79
C VAL A 30 -9.52 12.79 -1.08
N ALA A 31 -8.24 13.16 -1.02
CA ALA A 31 -7.79 14.51 -1.32
C ALA A 31 -8.08 14.91 -2.78
N VAL A 32 -7.80 14.01 -3.75
CA VAL A 32 -8.13 14.23 -5.16
C VAL A 32 -9.64 14.30 -5.38
N TYR A 33 -10.42 13.52 -4.65
CA TYR A 33 -11.88 13.59 -4.73
C TYR A 33 -12.44 14.88 -4.12
N ARG A 34 -11.89 15.35 -3.00
CA ARG A 34 -12.40 16.50 -2.24
C ARG A 34 -11.91 17.85 -2.79
N ALA A 35 -10.71 17.91 -3.36
CA ALA A 35 -10.13 19.13 -3.89
C ALA A 35 -10.28 19.22 -5.43
N PRO A 36 -11.23 20.02 -5.95
CA PRO A 36 -11.44 20.15 -7.40
C PRO A 36 -10.24 20.76 -8.13
N THR A 37 -9.37 21.49 -7.42
CA THR A 37 -8.10 22.03 -7.94
C THR A 37 -7.07 20.96 -8.27
N LEU A 38 -7.16 19.77 -7.64
CA LEU A 38 -6.28 18.64 -7.93
C LEU A 38 -6.85 17.68 -8.99
N ARG A 39 -8.09 17.91 -9.49
CA ARG A 39 -8.72 17.11 -10.56
C ARG A 39 -8.15 17.42 -11.95
N THR A 40 -6.83 17.49 -12.04
CA THR A 40 -6.11 17.56 -13.31
C THR A 40 -5.91 16.14 -13.85
N LYS A 41 -5.54 16.02 -15.13
CA LYS A 41 -5.21 14.71 -15.75
C LYS A 41 -4.15 13.95 -14.92
N ALA A 42 -3.19 14.67 -14.35
CA ALA A 42 -2.17 14.12 -13.47
C ALA A 42 -2.73 13.65 -12.11
N GLY A 43 -3.67 14.39 -11.51
CA GLY A 43 -4.32 14.00 -10.25
C GLY A 43 -5.18 12.75 -10.38
N PHE A 44 -5.90 12.59 -11.50
CA PHE A 44 -6.62 11.33 -11.79
C PHE A 44 -5.67 10.15 -11.98
N LEU A 45 -4.56 10.35 -12.70
CA LEU A 45 -3.55 9.31 -12.87
C LEU A 45 -2.94 8.90 -11.52
N MET A 46 -2.64 9.87 -10.66
CA MET A 46 -2.13 9.63 -9.30
C MET A 46 -3.13 8.84 -8.44
N ALA A 47 -4.43 9.16 -8.52
CA ALA A 47 -5.46 8.40 -7.80
C ALA A 47 -5.55 6.93 -8.28
N ILE A 48 -5.47 6.70 -9.60
CA ILE A 48 -5.45 5.33 -10.17
C ILE A 48 -4.20 4.57 -9.70
N LEU A 49 -3.04 5.23 -9.71
CA LEU A 49 -1.79 4.65 -9.22
C LEU A 49 -1.90 4.27 -7.74
N CYS A 50 -2.47 5.13 -6.89
CA CYS A 50 -2.72 4.82 -5.47
C CYS A 50 -3.66 3.62 -5.27
N ILE A 51 -4.68 3.46 -6.12
CA ILE A 51 -5.57 2.29 -6.09
C ILE A 51 -4.79 1.01 -6.44
N LEU A 52 -4.03 1.04 -7.54
CA LEU A 52 -3.20 -0.11 -7.94
C LEU A 52 -2.16 -0.47 -6.87
N GLN A 53 -1.51 0.53 -6.27
CA GLN A 53 -0.58 0.34 -5.18
C GLN A 53 -1.26 -0.34 -3.98
N SER A 54 -2.48 0.05 -3.64
CA SER A 54 -3.26 -0.56 -2.55
C SER A 54 -3.62 -2.02 -2.84
N VAL A 55 -3.94 -2.36 -4.09
CA VAL A 55 -4.20 -3.75 -4.52
C VAL A 55 -2.91 -4.59 -4.45
N CYS A 56 -1.76 -4.03 -4.82
CA CYS A 56 -0.46 -4.68 -4.64
C CYS A 56 -0.19 -4.98 -3.16
N LEU A 57 -0.34 -3.99 -2.29
CA LEU A 57 -0.17 -4.14 -0.85
C LEU A 57 -1.10 -5.21 -0.27
N MET A 58 -2.37 -5.26 -0.70
CA MET A 58 -3.29 -6.34 -0.30
C MET A 58 -2.83 -7.72 -0.77
N SER A 59 -2.28 -7.83 -1.98
CA SER A 59 -1.77 -9.08 -2.53
C SER A 59 -0.55 -9.58 -1.76
N GLU A 60 0.38 -8.67 -1.40
CA GLU A 60 1.53 -9.00 -0.56
C GLU A 60 1.11 -9.49 0.83
N LEU A 61 0.10 -8.85 1.43
CA LEU A 61 -0.43 -9.26 2.73
C LEU A 61 -1.06 -10.66 2.67
N GLY A 62 -1.78 -10.98 1.60
CA GLY A 62 -2.33 -12.33 1.36
C GLY A 62 -1.24 -13.39 1.21
N ASN A 63 -0.20 -13.10 0.43
CA ASN A 63 0.94 -14.00 0.27
C ASN A 63 1.66 -14.26 1.61
N LEU A 64 1.77 -13.21 2.44
CA LEU A 64 2.40 -13.31 3.75
C LEU A 64 1.55 -14.13 4.74
N ARG A 65 0.22 -14.02 4.68
CA ARG A 65 -0.71 -14.87 5.44
C ARG A 65 -0.61 -16.34 5.07
N ILE A 66 -0.43 -16.66 3.78
CA ILE A 66 -0.23 -18.05 3.30
C ILE A 66 1.13 -18.58 3.76
N TYR A 67 2.15 -17.73 3.87
CA TYR A 67 3.48 -18.15 4.33
C TYR A 67 3.55 -18.48 5.84
N TRP A 68 2.64 -17.91 6.64
CA TRP A 68 2.60 -18.05 8.10
C TRP A 68 1.44 -18.91 8.63
N GLY A 69 0.52 -19.33 7.76
CA GLY A 69 -0.63 -20.19 8.08
C GLY A 69 -0.43 -21.60 7.56
#